data_AF-A0A9E4ITG5-F1
#
_entry.id   AF-A0A9E4ITG5-F1
#
_cell.length_a   1.000
_cell.length_b   1.000
_cell.length_c   1.000
_cell.angle_alpha   90.00
_cell.angle_beta   90.00
_cell.angle_gamma   90.00
#
_symmetry.space_group_name_H-M   'P 1'
#
loop_
_entity.id
_entity.type
_entity.pdbx_description
1 polymer ?
#
loop_
_entity_poly.entity_id
_entity_poly.type
_entity_poly.pdbx_seq_one_letter_code
_entity_poly.pdbx_strand_id
1 'polypeptide(L)'
;PVLIAASTLRGEEEPVLRAFGCVRQTAPDALLVIAPRHPERFEEARGIAGRAGYRARMRSELGAGSDPGADVVILNTLGELGRLFGIASAVFVGGSLVPAGGHNPIEPAAFGRAIVFGPHMENFADVARELVAHGAAIQVGGADALAETLVGLMQDGDRRSRLGEAARSVVDRNRGATRRTLESVAELLPPEVCRGPCIVANDTSSARATPAVDPDRGGGRGVPNMLSALYARGAAWRRWWYARPGARRRLSRPVVSVGALAAGGSGKTPVAALVAELLRDAGERPAVLSRGYGRRLRASGVVVVRDPDRVRAGIDTAGDEPRMLAERLDGVSVLVSRDRYRAGRMAETRLGATVHVLDDGFQHLPLARDLDLVLLRAEDLGQPTFPAGRLRERPATARMADALVVDAADMDAARAVADRLGARTWFLLRRSLGALCPVASPRAGDGTAAATNAGRGKSSGPSEAAGGIVQAAGPVLAVAGIAAPERFRDALAAAGFEVAGLLAFADHHPFTPADVRRIAAQAAAHGAGLVLTTEKDAVRLAPFAPFDFAAAAAPLRVAVEPADRFRAWLLERIAAAAGDGR
;
A
#
# COMPACT_ATOMS: atom_id res chain seq x y z
N PRO A 1 -32.80 20.04 -8.28
CA PRO A 1 -31.39 20.38 -7.91
C PRO A 1 -30.66 19.10 -7.47
N VAL A 2 -29.33 19.03 -7.60
CA VAL A 2 -28.55 17.82 -7.22
C VAL A 2 -27.63 18.16 -6.05
N LEU A 3 -27.83 17.49 -4.93
CA LEU A 3 -26.93 17.55 -3.78
C LEU A 3 -25.99 16.35 -3.82
N ILE A 4 -24.70 16.57 -3.58
CA ILE A 4 -23.73 15.48 -3.49
C ILE A 4 -23.11 15.46 -2.09
N ALA A 5 -23.28 14.36 -1.37
CA ALA A 5 -22.53 14.05 -0.16
C ALA A 5 -21.34 13.17 -0.53
N ALA A 6 -20.17 13.79 -0.68
CA ALA A 6 -18.98 13.18 -1.23
C ALA A 6 -18.09 12.57 -0.14
N SER A 7 -17.70 11.31 -0.29
CA SER A 7 -16.81 10.58 0.64
C SER A 7 -17.36 10.52 2.08
N THR A 8 -18.62 10.18 2.26
CA THR A 8 -19.23 10.06 3.59
C THR A 8 -18.67 8.88 4.39
N LEU A 9 -18.61 9.07 5.71
CA LEU A 9 -18.24 8.05 6.71
C LEU A 9 -19.41 7.73 7.63
N ARG A 10 -19.29 6.63 8.39
CA ARG A 10 -20.31 6.17 9.33
C ARG A 10 -20.67 7.27 10.31
N GLY A 11 -21.98 7.55 10.42
CA GLY A 11 -22.53 8.60 11.27
C GLY A 11 -22.78 9.92 10.56
N GLU A 12 -22.44 10.04 9.27
CA GLU A 12 -22.73 11.24 8.48
C GLU A 12 -23.92 11.08 7.54
N GLU A 13 -24.28 9.85 7.15
CA GLU A 13 -25.41 9.61 6.26
C GLU A 13 -26.73 10.07 6.88
N GLU A 14 -26.97 9.81 8.18
CA GLU A 14 -28.19 10.23 8.87
C GLU A 14 -28.33 11.77 8.96
N PRO A 15 -27.30 12.53 9.41
CA PRO A 15 -27.31 13.99 9.32
C PRO A 15 -27.58 14.53 7.91
N VAL A 16 -26.92 13.97 6.90
CA VAL A 16 -27.08 14.39 5.51
C VAL A 16 -28.50 14.13 5.01
N LEU A 17 -29.09 12.98 5.33
CA LEU A 17 -30.46 12.64 4.94
C LEU A 17 -31.51 13.50 5.66
N ARG A 18 -31.25 13.89 6.91
CA ARG A 18 -32.07 14.87 7.63
C ARG A 18 -32.03 16.23 6.94
N ALA A 19 -30.84 16.72 6.62
CA ALA A 19 -30.65 17.98 5.90
C ALA A 19 -31.33 17.95 4.52
N PHE A 20 -31.23 16.82 3.80
CA PHE A 20 -31.91 16.62 2.54
C PHE A 20 -33.44 16.66 2.67
N GLY A 21 -34.00 16.14 3.77
CA GLY A 21 -35.42 16.24 4.06
C GLY A 21 -35.91 17.69 4.16
N CYS A 22 -35.15 18.53 4.86
CA CYS A 22 -35.43 19.97 4.94
C CYS A 22 -35.34 20.63 3.54
N VAL A 23 -34.34 20.26 2.74
CA VAL A 23 -34.21 20.75 1.36
C VAL A 23 -35.44 20.37 0.53
N ARG A 24 -35.93 19.13 0.61
CA ARG A 24 -37.08 18.66 -0.18
C ARG A 24 -38.39 19.38 0.14
N GLN A 25 -38.54 19.97 1.33
CA GLN A 25 -39.69 20.81 1.65
C GLN A 25 -39.75 22.07 0.77
N THR A 26 -38.59 22.55 0.31
CA THR A 26 -38.47 23.76 -0.52
C THR A 26 -38.16 23.46 -1.99
N ALA A 27 -37.58 22.30 -2.27
CA ALA A 27 -37.30 21.79 -3.61
C ALA A 27 -37.71 20.30 -3.71
N PRO A 28 -38.98 20.00 -3.99
CA PRO A 28 -39.50 18.62 -4.00
C PRO A 28 -38.77 17.68 -4.96
N ASP A 29 -38.29 18.22 -6.09
CA ASP A 29 -37.55 17.51 -7.14
C ASP A 29 -36.02 17.49 -6.91
N ALA A 30 -35.57 17.76 -5.67
CA ALA A 30 -34.17 17.61 -5.31
C ALA A 30 -33.76 16.13 -5.32
N LEU A 31 -32.57 15.85 -5.85
CA LEU A 31 -31.93 14.54 -5.85
C LEU A 31 -30.70 14.58 -4.94
N LEU A 32 -30.55 13.59 -4.07
CA LEU A 32 -29.33 13.41 -3.27
C LEU A 32 -28.47 12.29 -3.85
N VAL A 33 -27.20 12.56 -4.09
CA VAL A 33 -26.18 11.54 -4.37
C VAL A 33 -25.32 11.37 -3.13
N ILE A 34 -25.29 10.17 -2.56
CA ILE A 34 -24.38 9.81 -1.47
C ILE A 34 -23.25 8.97 -2.06
N ALA A 35 -22.02 9.39 -1.85
CA ALA A 35 -20.83 8.63 -2.24
C ALA A 35 -20.07 8.19 -0.99
N PRO A 36 -20.38 7.02 -0.40
CA PRO A 36 -19.64 6.49 0.73
C PRO A 36 -18.16 6.29 0.37
N ARG A 37 -17.26 6.62 1.30
CA ARG A 37 -15.80 6.47 1.07
C ARG A 37 -15.37 5.02 0.86
N HIS A 38 -16.10 4.09 1.46
CA HIS A 38 -15.75 2.69 1.60
C HIS A 38 -16.77 1.81 0.83
N PRO A 39 -16.34 1.02 -0.18
CA PRO A 39 -17.23 0.23 -1.01
C PRO A 39 -18.13 -0.76 -0.25
N GLU A 40 -17.62 -1.33 0.83
CA GLU A 40 -18.37 -2.23 1.71
C GLU A 40 -19.59 -1.58 2.36
N ARG A 41 -19.68 -0.24 2.37
CA ARG A 41 -20.77 0.52 3.00
C ARG A 41 -21.89 0.91 2.05
N PHE A 42 -21.83 0.56 0.76
CA PHE A 42 -22.85 0.96 -0.21
C PHE A 42 -24.25 0.46 0.19
N GLU A 43 -24.37 -0.83 0.51
CA GLU A 43 -25.65 -1.41 0.95
C GLU A 43 -26.14 -0.83 2.27
N GLU A 44 -25.22 -0.58 3.21
CA GLU A 44 -25.55 0.07 4.47
C GLU A 44 -26.12 1.47 4.26
N ALA A 45 -25.48 2.29 3.43
CA ALA A 45 -25.94 3.64 3.10
C ALA A 45 -27.31 3.62 2.41
N ARG A 46 -27.55 2.66 1.50
CA ARG A 46 -28.87 2.43 0.89
C ARG A 46 -29.91 2.10 1.96
N GLY A 47 -29.58 1.21 2.90
CA GLY A 47 -30.45 0.84 4.01
C GLY A 47 -30.77 2.01 4.95
N ILE A 48 -29.80 2.88 5.24
CA ILE A 48 -30.01 4.10 6.03
C ILE A 48 -30.99 5.04 5.32
N ALA A 49 -30.79 5.27 4.02
CA ALA A 49 -31.69 6.11 3.22
C ALA A 49 -33.11 5.54 3.13
N GLY A 50 -33.26 4.22 2.97
CA GLY A 50 -34.56 3.55 2.98
C GLY A 50 -35.28 3.65 4.32
N ARG A 51 -34.57 3.49 5.45
CA ARG A 51 -35.14 3.70 6.80
C ARG A 51 -35.56 5.15 7.05
N ALA A 52 -34.90 6.10 6.41
CA ALA A 52 -35.27 7.51 6.44
C ALA A 52 -36.47 7.84 5.50
N GLY A 53 -37.05 6.84 4.83
CA GLY A 53 -38.25 6.99 4.00
C GLY A 53 -38.01 7.36 2.54
N TYR A 54 -36.76 7.30 2.06
CA TYR A 54 -36.42 7.65 0.68
C TYR A 54 -36.35 6.44 -0.24
N ARG A 55 -36.77 6.61 -1.51
CA ARG A 55 -36.51 5.64 -2.56
C ARG A 55 -35.04 5.73 -2.96
N ALA A 56 -34.22 4.85 -2.38
CA ALA A 56 -32.79 4.80 -2.62
C ALA A 56 -32.43 3.74 -3.67
N ARG A 57 -31.63 4.12 -4.67
CA ARG A 57 -31.11 3.22 -5.71
C ARG A 57 -29.60 3.26 -5.79
N MET A 58 -28.98 2.17 -6.23
CA MET A 58 -27.56 2.15 -6.53
C MET A 58 -27.31 2.77 -7.90
N ARG A 59 -26.19 3.49 -8.07
CA ARG A 59 -25.79 4.05 -9.36
C ARG A 59 -25.71 2.95 -10.44
N SER A 60 -25.23 1.76 -10.11
CA SER A 60 -25.12 0.61 -11.03
C SER A 60 -26.46 0.06 -11.52
N GLU A 61 -27.57 0.36 -10.84
CA GLU A 61 -28.93 -0.06 -11.22
C GLU A 61 -29.58 0.90 -12.24
N LEU A 62 -28.95 2.06 -12.47
CA LEU A 62 -29.49 3.11 -13.33
C LEU A 62 -28.97 2.96 -14.77
N GLY A 63 -29.91 2.85 -15.71
CA GLY A 63 -29.63 2.89 -17.15
C GLY A 63 -29.15 4.27 -17.62
N ALA A 64 -28.46 4.31 -18.77
CA ALA A 64 -28.03 5.57 -19.36
C ALA A 64 -29.24 6.36 -19.91
N GLY A 65 -29.40 7.61 -19.48
CA GLY A 65 -30.36 8.55 -20.06
C GLY A 65 -31.80 8.51 -19.53
N SER A 66 -32.10 7.73 -18.50
CA SER A 66 -33.43 7.72 -17.85
C SER A 66 -33.45 8.53 -16.55
N ASP A 67 -34.61 9.09 -16.21
CA ASP A 67 -34.89 9.58 -14.84
C ASP A 67 -34.57 8.45 -13.84
N PRO A 68 -33.73 8.68 -12.82
CA PRO A 68 -33.40 7.65 -11.84
C PRO A 68 -34.61 7.08 -11.11
N GLY A 69 -35.73 7.82 -11.04
CA GLY A 69 -36.93 7.41 -10.30
C GLY A 69 -36.64 7.21 -8.80
N ALA A 70 -35.59 7.87 -8.31
CA ALA A 70 -35.05 7.74 -6.96
C ALA A 70 -34.94 9.11 -6.31
N ASP A 71 -35.16 9.16 -5.00
CA ASP A 71 -34.93 10.37 -4.21
C ASP A 71 -33.45 10.45 -3.79
N VAL A 72 -32.82 9.28 -3.60
CA VAL A 72 -31.41 9.14 -3.20
C VAL A 72 -30.70 8.15 -4.13
N VAL A 73 -29.53 8.52 -4.64
CA VAL A 73 -28.65 7.63 -5.41
C VAL A 73 -27.39 7.37 -4.62
N ILE A 74 -27.11 6.09 -4.36
CA ILE A 74 -25.85 5.66 -3.75
C ILE A 74 -24.84 5.43 -4.87
N LEU A 75 -23.78 6.24 -4.89
CA LEU A 75 -22.69 6.12 -5.86
C LEU A 75 -21.81 4.93 -5.52
N ASN A 76 -22.17 3.76 -6.05
CA ASN A 76 -21.48 2.49 -5.83
C ASN A 76 -20.45 2.14 -6.92
N THR A 77 -20.04 3.13 -7.73
CA THR A 77 -19.08 2.96 -8.83
C THR A 77 -17.81 3.77 -8.61
N LEU A 78 -16.67 3.21 -9.01
CA LEU A 78 -15.37 3.86 -8.80
C LEU A 78 -15.05 4.84 -9.93
N GLY A 79 -14.50 6.01 -9.58
CA GLY A 79 -14.00 7.00 -10.54
C GLY A 79 -15.08 7.88 -11.19
N GLU A 80 -16.35 7.76 -10.81
CA GLU A 80 -17.44 8.61 -11.33
C GLU A 80 -17.64 9.92 -10.53
N LEU A 81 -17.31 9.94 -9.23
CA LEU A 81 -17.56 11.09 -8.35
C LEU A 81 -17.03 12.42 -8.90
N GLY A 82 -15.81 12.40 -9.43
CA GLY A 82 -15.18 13.58 -10.03
C GLY A 82 -15.96 14.16 -11.21
N ARG A 83 -16.67 13.32 -11.98
CA ARG A 83 -17.50 13.78 -13.10
C ARG A 83 -18.85 14.33 -12.61
N LEU A 84 -19.39 13.76 -11.53
CA LEU A 84 -20.68 14.15 -10.97
C LEU A 84 -20.65 15.53 -10.30
N PHE A 85 -19.48 16.02 -9.86
CA PHE A 85 -19.37 17.40 -9.39
C PHE A 85 -19.84 18.43 -10.42
N GLY A 86 -19.72 18.12 -11.72
CA GLY A 86 -20.19 18.98 -12.81
C GLY A 86 -21.70 19.24 -12.81
N ILE A 87 -22.50 18.34 -12.21
CA ILE A 87 -23.97 18.49 -12.12
C ILE A 87 -24.44 18.90 -10.72
N ALA A 88 -23.54 19.00 -9.74
CA ALA A 88 -23.90 19.35 -8.37
C ALA A 88 -24.39 20.81 -8.26
N SER A 89 -25.47 21.01 -7.52
CA SER A 89 -25.91 22.32 -7.06
C SER A 89 -25.13 22.73 -5.80
N ALA A 90 -24.91 21.81 -4.87
CA ALA A 90 -24.00 21.98 -3.73
C ALA A 90 -23.39 20.63 -3.33
N VAL A 91 -22.23 20.68 -2.68
CA VAL A 91 -21.45 19.52 -2.28
C VAL A 91 -21.18 19.57 -0.78
N PHE A 92 -21.60 18.53 -0.06
CA PHE A 92 -21.12 18.26 1.28
C PHE A 92 -19.89 17.34 1.20
N VAL A 93 -18.78 17.72 1.83
CA VAL A 93 -17.55 16.92 1.87
C VAL A 93 -17.52 16.14 3.19
N GLY A 94 -17.65 14.82 3.11
CA GLY A 94 -17.71 13.91 4.25
C GLY A 94 -16.37 13.65 4.94
N GLY A 95 -16.43 12.82 5.97
CA GLY A 95 -15.40 12.65 7.00
C GLY A 95 -15.18 13.89 7.87
N SER A 96 -16.13 14.84 7.84
CA SER A 96 -15.98 16.19 8.38
C SER A 96 -16.97 16.54 9.49
N LEU A 97 -18.12 15.85 9.58
CA LEU A 97 -19.03 15.93 10.73
C LEU A 97 -18.65 14.94 11.84
N VAL A 98 -17.77 13.99 11.53
CA VAL A 98 -17.17 13.04 12.47
C VAL A 98 -15.66 13.31 12.56
N PRO A 99 -14.99 13.00 13.69
CA PRO A 99 -13.56 13.27 13.89
C PRO A 99 -12.65 12.34 13.08
N ALA A 100 -12.71 12.45 11.75
CA ALA A 100 -12.00 11.61 10.79
C ALA A 100 -11.04 12.39 9.87
N GLY A 101 -10.95 13.71 10.04
CA GLY A 101 -9.99 14.56 9.34
C GLY A 101 -10.45 15.13 7.99
N GLY A 102 -11.66 14.84 7.54
CA GLY A 102 -12.21 15.36 6.29
C GLY A 102 -11.62 14.74 5.03
N HIS A 103 -12.31 14.98 3.91
CA HIS A 103 -11.90 14.57 2.56
C HIS A 103 -11.60 15.78 1.66
N ASN A 104 -11.17 15.51 0.43
CA ASN A 104 -10.64 16.50 -0.49
C ASN A 104 -11.68 17.54 -0.95
N PRO A 105 -11.60 18.82 -0.52
CA PRO A 105 -12.49 19.87 -0.98
C PRO A 105 -12.02 20.51 -2.30
N ILE A 106 -10.81 20.21 -2.79
CA ILE A 106 -10.21 20.83 -3.98
C ILE A 106 -10.96 20.42 -5.25
N GLU A 107 -11.39 19.16 -5.35
CA GLU A 107 -12.11 18.66 -6.52
C GLU A 107 -13.43 19.42 -6.76
N PRO A 108 -14.39 19.48 -5.81
CA PRO A 108 -15.61 20.28 -6.01
C PRO A 108 -15.31 21.78 -6.18
N ALA A 109 -14.23 22.30 -5.59
CA ALA A 109 -13.83 23.70 -5.76
C ALA A 109 -13.35 23.98 -7.19
N ALA A 110 -12.59 23.07 -7.80
CA ALA A 110 -12.15 23.18 -9.19
C ALA A 110 -13.34 23.16 -10.18
N PHE A 111 -14.43 22.46 -9.82
CA PHE A 111 -15.69 22.48 -10.58
C PHE A 111 -16.57 23.70 -10.28
N GLY A 112 -16.12 24.62 -9.43
CA GLY A 112 -16.83 25.85 -9.06
C GLY A 112 -18.14 25.58 -8.33
N ARG A 113 -18.15 24.63 -7.38
CA ARG A 113 -19.35 24.25 -6.64
C ARG A 113 -19.37 24.86 -5.25
N ALA A 114 -20.57 25.15 -4.75
CA ALA A 114 -20.75 25.54 -3.35
C ALA A 114 -20.42 24.36 -2.44
N ILE A 115 -19.43 24.54 -1.56
CA ILE A 115 -18.88 23.48 -0.70
C ILE A 115 -19.30 23.71 0.75
N VAL A 116 -19.75 22.65 1.40
CA VAL A 116 -20.05 22.62 2.83
C VAL A 116 -19.29 21.47 3.48
N PHE A 117 -18.71 21.68 4.66
CA PHE A 117 -18.07 20.62 5.45
C PHE A 117 -18.20 20.90 6.95
N GLY A 118 -18.05 19.87 7.77
CA GLY A 118 -18.11 19.97 9.24
C GLY A 118 -16.81 20.46 9.89
N PRO A 119 -16.73 20.42 11.24
CA PRO A 119 -15.59 20.98 11.97
C PRO A 119 -14.28 20.20 11.77
N HIS A 120 -14.35 18.93 11.37
CA HIS A 120 -13.21 18.02 11.33
C HIS A 120 -12.54 17.95 9.95
N MET A 121 -11.68 18.92 9.65
CA MET A 121 -10.93 19.00 8.38
C MET A 121 -9.42 18.83 8.56
N GLU A 122 -8.96 18.13 9.59
CA GLU A 122 -7.56 18.03 10.01
C GLU A 122 -6.61 17.54 8.88
N ASN A 123 -7.06 16.64 8.00
CA ASN A 123 -6.27 16.16 6.86
C ASN A 123 -6.11 17.22 5.75
N PHE A 124 -7.00 18.22 5.71
CA PHE A 124 -7.07 19.27 4.70
C PHE A 124 -7.12 20.67 5.35
N ALA A 125 -6.53 20.83 6.53
CA ALA A 125 -6.74 22.00 7.39
C ALA A 125 -6.35 23.32 6.71
N ASP A 126 -5.25 23.34 5.98
CA ASP A 126 -4.78 24.55 5.28
C ASP A 126 -5.71 24.95 4.14
N VAL A 127 -6.17 23.97 3.35
CA VAL A 127 -7.11 24.20 2.25
C VAL A 127 -8.47 24.64 2.77
N ALA A 128 -8.97 23.99 3.83
CA ALA A 128 -10.24 24.34 4.46
C ALA A 128 -10.19 25.78 5.00
N ARG A 129 -9.10 26.15 5.70
CA ARG A 129 -8.90 27.51 6.21
C ARG A 129 -8.87 28.54 5.08
N GLU A 130 -8.17 28.25 3.99
CA GLU A 130 -8.08 29.15 2.84
C GLU A 130 -9.43 29.32 2.13
N LEU A 131 -10.19 28.24 1.93
CA LEU A 131 -11.52 28.30 1.34
C LEU A 131 -12.48 29.11 2.23
N VAL A 132 -12.52 28.86 3.54
CA VAL A 132 -13.39 29.60 4.46
C VAL A 132 -13.01 31.08 4.52
N ALA A 133 -11.72 31.41 4.61
CA ALA A 133 -11.23 32.79 4.68
C ALA A 133 -11.61 33.64 3.46
N HIS A 134 -11.84 33.02 2.30
CA HIS A 134 -12.22 33.70 1.06
C HIS A 134 -13.71 33.57 0.72
N GLY A 135 -14.54 33.10 1.66
CA GLY A 135 -15.97 32.88 1.40
C GLY A 135 -16.21 31.87 0.28
N ALA A 136 -15.32 30.88 0.15
CA ALA A 136 -15.30 29.86 -0.90
C ALA A 136 -15.79 28.48 -0.40
N ALA A 137 -15.98 28.31 0.91
CA ALA A 137 -16.65 27.17 1.50
C ALA A 137 -17.33 27.58 2.81
N ILE A 138 -18.32 26.80 3.25
CA ILE A 138 -19.02 27.00 4.52
C ILE A 138 -18.66 25.86 5.46
N GLN A 139 -18.07 26.21 6.61
CA GLN A 139 -17.85 25.26 7.70
C GLN A 139 -19.04 25.29 8.66
N VAL A 140 -19.69 24.14 8.85
CA VAL A 140 -20.85 24.00 9.74
C VAL A 140 -20.45 23.33 11.05
N GLY A 141 -21.11 23.70 12.15
CA GLY A 141 -20.82 23.15 13.48
C GLY A 141 -21.46 21.78 13.75
N GLY A 142 -22.39 21.32 12.91
CA GLY A 142 -23.13 20.09 13.15
C GLY A 142 -24.28 19.87 12.15
N ALA A 143 -25.11 18.86 12.44
CA ALA A 143 -26.19 18.41 11.55
C ALA A 143 -27.26 19.48 11.28
N ASP A 144 -27.67 20.24 12.30
CA ASP A 144 -28.74 21.24 12.15
C ASP A 144 -28.26 22.44 11.32
N ALA A 145 -27.03 22.91 11.56
CA ALA A 145 -26.38 23.94 10.75
C ALA A 145 -26.13 23.49 9.29
N LEU A 146 -25.88 22.19 9.07
CA LEU A 146 -25.82 21.62 7.72
C LEU A 146 -27.16 21.75 7.01
N ALA A 147 -28.27 21.42 7.69
CA ALA A 147 -29.61 21.51 7.12
C ALA A 147 -29.96 22.95 6.72
N GLU A 148 -29.79 23.90 7.64
CA GLU A 148 -30.04 25.33 7.38
C GLU A 148 -29.20 25.84 6.20
N THR A 149 -27.91 25.50 6.19
CA THR A 149 -26.99 25.91 5.13
C THR A 149 -27.42 25.35 3.77
N LEU A 150 -27.75 24.06 3.68
CA LEU A 150 -28.14 23.45 2.41
C LEU A 150 -29.48 23.99 1.91
N VAL A 151 -30.46 24.21 2.78
CA VAL A 151 -31.74 24.86 2.40
C VAL A 151 -31.50 26.25 1.85
N GLY A 152 -30.74 27.09 2.56
CA GLY A 152 -30.42 28.44 2.10
C GLY A 152 -29.65 28.44 0.78
N LEU A 153 -28.72 27.50 0.61
CA LEU A 153 -28.03 27.33 -0.68
C LEU A 153 -28.97 26.89 -1.78
N MET A 154 -29.99 26.06 -1.55
CA MET A 154 -30.92 25.64 -2.61
C MET A 154 -31.86 26.77 -3.04
N GLN A 155 -32.21 27.67 -2.13
CA GLN A 155 -33.07 28.83 -2.41
C GLN A 155 -32.33 30.00 -3.08
N ASP A 156 -31.02 30.16 -2.83
CA ASP A 156 -30.23 31.28 -3.33
C ASP A 156 -29.20 30.85 -4.39
N GLY A 157 -29.60 30.95 -5.66
CA GLY A 157 -28.73 30.61 -6.80
C GLY A 157 -27.53 31.53 -6.96
N ASP A 158 -27.67 32.80 -6.62
CA ASP A 158 -26.58 33.79 -6.71
C ASP A 158 -25.53 33.51 -5.65
N ARG A 159 -25.94 33.18 -4.42
CA ARG A 159 -25.03 32.76 -3.36
C ARG A 159 -24.27 31.49 -3.72
N ARG A 160 -24.92 30.49 -4.34
CA ARG A 160 -24.21 29.29 -4.83
C ARG A 160 -23.16 29.64 -5.87
N SER A 161 -23.51 30.51 -6.82
CA SER A 161 -22.62 30.92 -7.90
C SER A 161 -21.42 31.70 -7.35
N ARG A 162 -21.66 32.66 -6.44
CA ARG A 162 -20.59 33.41 -5.75
C ARG A 162 -19.65 32.49 -4.96
N LEU A 163 -20.19 31.56 -4.17
CA LEU A 163 -19.39 30.57 -3.43
C LEU A 163 -18.56 29.69 -4.37
N GLY A 164 -19.18 29.19 -5.45
CA GLY A 164 -18.52 28.36 -6.44
C GLY A 164 -17.41 29.09 -7.20
N GLU A 165 -17.66 30.33 -7.61
CA GLU A 165 -16.66 31.19 -8.26
C GLU A 165 -15.50 31.51 -7.32
N ALA A 166 -15.78 31.82 -6.05
CA ALA A 166 -14.76 32.01 -5.03
C ALA A 166 -13.94 30.73 -4.80
N ALA A 167 -14.58 29.56 -4.75
CA ALA A 167 -13.91 28.26 -4.62
C ALA A 167 -12.99 27.96 -5.80
N ARG A 168 -13.49 28.17 -7.01
CA ARG A 168 -12.69 28.02 -8.23
C ARG A 168 -11.55 29.03 -8.26
N SER A 169 -11.78 30.26 -7.85
CA SER A 169 -10.75 31.30 -7.75
C SER A 169 -9.66 30.96 -6.75
N VAL A 170 -9.99 30.38 -5.57
CA VAL A 170 -8.97 29.86 -4.63
C VAL A 170 -8.13 28.76 -5.30
N VAL A 171 -8.75 27.83 -6.02
CA VAL A 171 -8.01 26.77 -6.72
C VAL A 171 -7.17 27.32 -7.87
N ASP A 172 -7.71 28.25 -8.66
CA ASP A 172 -7.03 28.83 -9.82
C ASP A 172 -5.91 29.80 -9.40
N ARG A 173 -6.07 30.57 -8.30
CA ARG A 173 -4.99 31.38 -7.71
C ARG A 173 -3.85 30.52 -7.16
N ASN A 174 -4.16 29.30 -6.72
CA ASN A 174 -3.18 28.31 -6.31
C ASN A 174 -2.80 27.34 -7.42
N ARG A 175 -3.34 27.52 -8.64
CA ARG A 175 -2.94 26.73 -9.80
C ARG A 175 -1.53 27.15 -10.18
N GLY A 176 -0.67 26.15 -10.37
CA GLY A 176 0.75 26.42 -10.52
C GLY A 176 1.41 26.93 -9.23
N ALA A 177 0.78 26.83 -8.05
CA ALA A 177 1.51 26.94 -6.77
C ALA A 177 2.69 25.96 -6.76
N THR A 178 2.49 24.74 -7.26
CA THR A 178 3.60 23.80 -7.51
C THR A 178 4.69 24.40 -8.41
N ARG A 179 4.33 25.08 -9.49
CA ARG A 179 5.28 25.71 -10.43
C ARG A 179 5.99 26.93 -9.79
N ARG A 180 5.27 27.79 -9.08
CA ARG A 180 5.83 28.95 -8.36
C ARG A 180 6.71 28.51 -7.20
N THR A 181 6.32 27.49 -6.45
CA THR A 181 7.18 26.85 -5.46
C THR A 181 8.43 26.30 -6.15
N LEU A 182 8.31 25.66 -7.32
CA LEU A 182 9.47 25.22 -8.09
C LEU A 182 10.32 26.38 -8.61
N GLU A 183 9.73 27.51 -8.99
CA GLU A 183 10.43 28.73 -9.46
C GLU A 183 11.14 29.46 -8.31
N SER A 184 10.49 29.67 -7.17
CA SER A 184 11.13 30.22 -5.97
C SER A 184 12.20 29.28 -5.42
N VAL A 185 11.97 27.96 -5.50
CA VAL A 185 13.03 26.99 -5.24
C VAL A 185 14.16 27.15 -6.26
N ALA A 186 13.87 27.41 -7.54
CA ALA A 186 14.88 27.63 -8.58
C ALA A 186 15.67 28.94 -8.43
N GLU A 187 15.09 30.01 -7.88
CA GLU A 187 15.79 31.24 -7.53
C GLU A 187 16.74 31.06 -6.33
N LEU A 188 16.42 30.13 -5.44
CA LEU A 188 17.30 29.69 -4.34
C LEU A 188 18.34 28.64 -4.79
N LEU A 189 18.31 28.22 -6.07
CA LEU A 189 19.37 27.43 -6.69
C LEU A 189 20.40 28.38 -7.35
N PRO A 190 21.71 28.16 -7.18
CA PRO A 190 22.72 28.99 -7.84
C PRO A 190 22.65 28.90 -9.39
N PRO A 191 23.00 29.96 -10.13
CA PRO A 191 22.71 30.15 -11.56
C PRO A 191 23.44 29.19 -12.53
N GLU A 192 24.25 28.24 -12.05
CA GLU A 192 24.97 27.28 -12.90
C GLU A 192 24.13 26.06 -13.33
N VAL A 193 22.88 25.98 -12.89
CA VAL A 193 21.93 24.93 -13.27
C VAL A 193 21.34 25.20 -14.66
N CYS A 194 22.17 25.20 -15.72
CA CYS A 194 21.77 24.93 -17.12
C CYS A 194 22.92 25.04 -18.15
N ARG A 195 24.18 24.67 -17.83
CA ARG A 195 25.20 24.43 -18.88
C ARG A 195 26.16 23.31 -18.46
N GLY A 196 25.81 22.07 -18.78
CA GLY A 196 26.71 20.93 -18.72
C GLY A 196 26.38 19.97 -19.86
N PRO A 197 27.37 19.55 -20.68
CA PRO A 197 27.14 18.91 -21.96
C PRO A 197 26.52 17.52 -21.80
N CYS A 198 25.62 17.15 -22.71
CA CYS A 198 25.35 15.75 -22.98
C CYS A 198 26.67 15.10 -23.40
N ILE A 199 27.28 14.31 -22.51
CA ILE A 199 28.39 13.44 -22.87
C ILE A 199 27.79 12.30 -23.69
N VAL A 200 27.74 12.52 -25.00
CA VAL A 200 27.82 11.46 -25.99
C VAL A 200 29.28 11.03 -26.00
N ALA A 201 29.58 9.89 -25.37
CA ALA A 201 30.90 9.29 -25.47
C ALA A 201 31.04 8.65 -26.86
N ASN A 202 31.55 9.45 -27.82
CA ASN A 202 32.33 8.91 -28.92
C ASN A 202 33.79 9.02 -28.51
N ASP A 203 34.37 7.90 -28.11
CA ASP A 203 35.80 7.71 -28.22
C ASP A 203 36.04 6.48 -29.10
N THR A 204 36.54 6.75 -30.31
CA THR A 204 36.95 5.77 -31.29
C THR A 204 38.35 5.29 -30.93
N SER A 205 38.44 4.16 -30.24
CA SER A 205 39.54 3.21 -30.43
C SER A 205 39.03 1.78 -30.26
N SER A 206 39.57 0.91 -31.09
CA SER A 206 39.00 -0.37 -31.52
C SER A 206 38.91 -1.44 -30.41
N ALA A 207 37.67 -1.84 -30.08
CA ALA A 207 37.31 -3.24 -29.82
C ALA A 207 35.81 -3.41 -30.09
N ARG A 208 35.46 -4.29 -31.03
CA ARG A 208 34.06 -4.59 -31.40
C ARG A 208 33.27 -5.02 -30.17
N ALA A 209 32.30 -4.22 -29.75
CA ALA A 209 31.22 -4.64 -28.88
C ALA A 209 29.90 -4.27 -29.56
N THR A 210 29.05 -5.28 -29.70
CA THR A 210 27.72 -5.31 -30.34
C THR A 210 26.80 -4.15 -29.93
N PRO A 211 25.89 -3.67 -30.79
CA PRO A 211 25.02 -2.56 -30.47
C PRO A 211 24.09 -2.93 -29.30
N ALA A 212 24.11 -2.09 -28.26
CA ALA A 212 23.24 -2.21 -27.10
C ALA A 212 21.78 -2.02 -27.51
N VAL A 213 20.96 -3.04 -27.28
CA VAL A 213 19.52 -3.03 -27.47
C VAL A 213 18.91 -2.06 -26.45
N ASP A 214 18.09 -1.11 -26.92
CA ASP A 214 17.31 -0.22 -26.06
C ASP A 214 16.33 -1.06 -25.21
N PRO A 215 16.52 -1.15 -23.88
CA PRO A 215 15.71 -2.02 -23.02
C PRO A 215 14.23 -1.60 -22.96
N ASP A 216 13.92 -0.35 -23.30
CA ASP A 216 12.56 0.21 -23.33
C ASP A 216 11.83 -0.11 -24.66
N ARG A 217 12.49 -0.67 -25.69
CA ARG A 217 11.85 -1.15 -26.93
C ARG A 217 11.33 -2.59 -26.78
N GLY A 218 10.34 -2.79 -25.92
CA GLY A 218 9.57 -4.03 -25.81
C GLY A 218 8.18 -3.90 -26.43
N GLY A 219 7.81 -4.79 -27.35
CA GLY A 219 6.60 -4.73 -28.17
C GLY A 219 5.28 -4.65 -27.40
N GLY A 220 4.67 -3.46 -27.44
CA GLY A 220 3.26 -3.24 -27.15
C GLY A 220 2.83 -1.98 -27.90
N ARG A 221 2.04 -2.13 -28.97
CA ARG A 221 1.44 -1.00 -29.69
C ARG A 221 0.36 -0.38 -28.79
N GLY A 222 0.76 0.51 -27.90
CA GLY A 222 -0.13 1.36 -27.14
C GLY A 222 0.42 2.78 -27.16
N VAL A 223 -0.40 3.75 -27.57
CA VAL A 223 -0.04 5.18 -27.48
C VAL A 223 0.41 5.44 -26.03
N PRO A 224 1.62 5.96 -25.78
CA PRO A 224 2.05 6.24 -24.43
C PRO A 224 1.05 7.19 -23.78
N ASN A 225 0.35 6.72 -22.75
CA ASN A 225 -0.52 7.58 -21.97
C ASN A 225 0.35 8.73 -21.43
N MET A 226 0.04 9.96 -21.85
CA MET A 226 0.81 11.16 -21.49
C MET A 226 1.03 11.27 -19.98
N LEU A 227 0.09 10.79 -19.16
CA LEU A 227 0.20 10.71 -17.71
C LEU A 227 1.32 9.77 -17.23
N SER A 228 1.49 8.63 -17.90
CA SER A 228 2.55 7.66 -17.55
C SER A 228 3.92 8.19 -17.92
N ALA A 229 4.04 8.90 -19.05
CA ALA A 229 5.27 9.58 -19.45
C ALA A 229 5.65 10.70 -18.46
N LEU A 230 4.69 11.53 -18.05
CA LEU A 230 4.89 12.58 -17.05
C LEU A 230 5.30 11.99 -15.69
N TYR A 231 4.61 10.94 -15.23
CA TYR A 231 4.97 10.22 -14.01
C TYR A 231 6.39 9.66 -14.06
N ALA A 232 6.77 8.98 -15.14
CA ALA A 232 8.12 8.44 -15.31
C ALA A 232 9.19 9.53 -15.29
N ARG A 233 8.94 10.70 -15.90
CA ARG A 233 9.84 11.85 -15.83
C ARG A 233 9.98 12.40 -14.41
N GLY A 234 8.87 12.51 -13.67
CA GLY A 234 8.89 12.92 -12.27
C GLY A 234 9.66 11.96 -11.38
N ALA A 235 9.49 10.65 -11.57
CA ALA A 235 10.25 9.63 -10.84
C ALA A 235 11.76 9.69 -11.14
N ALA A 236 12.13 9.88 -12.41
CA ALA A 236 13.52 10.06 -12.83
C ALA A 236 14.15 11.32 -12.23
N TRP A 237 13.44 12.46 -12.26
CA TRP A 237 13.89 13.71 -11.63
C TRP A 237 14.11 13.54 -10.13
N ARG A 238 13.18 12.86 -9.45
CA ARG A 238 13.30 12.59 -8.00
C ARG A 238 14.55 11.75 -7.69
N ARG A 239 14.87 10.74 -8.49
CA ARG A 239 16.13 9.96 -8.34
C ARG A 239 17.36 10.81 -8.53
N TRP A 240 17.38 11.63 -9.59
CA TRP A 240 18.47 12.55 -9.85
C TRP A 240 18.67 13.54 -8.70
N TRP A 241 17.59 14.10 -8.15
CA TRP A 241 17.65 14.99 -6.98
C TRP A 241 18.34 14.32 -5.79
N TYR A 242 17.93 13.09 -5.46
CA TYR A 242 18.54 12.33 -4.37
C TYR A 242 19.91 11.76 -4.71
N ALA A 243 20.35 11.76 -5.97
CA ALA A 243 21.72 11.37 -6.32
C ALA A 243 22.75 12.45 -5.96
N ARG A 244 22.32 13.68 -5.64
CA ARG A 244 23.22 14.75 -5.23
C ARG A 244 23.88 14.46 -3.86
N PRO A 245 25.15 14.86 -3.67
CA PRO A 245 25.79 14.83 -2.36
C PRO A 245 24.93 15.53 -1.29
N GLY A 246 24.81 14.95 -0.11
CA GLY A 246 24.05 15.52 1.02
C GLY A 246 22.52 15.43 0.92
N ALA A 247 21.94 15.04 -0.23
CA ALA A 247 20.49 14.91 -0.37
C ALA A 247 19.90 13.69 0.36
N ARG A 248 20.74 12.69 0.67
CA ARG A 248 20.38 11.47 1.40
C ARG A 248 20.92 11.52 2.82
N ARG A 249 20.13 11.04 3.77
CA ARG A 249 20.56 10.82 5.15
C ARG A 249 21.26 9.46 5.25
N ARG A 250 22.34 9.36 6.01
CA ARG A 250 23.12 8.12 6.21
C ARG A 250 23.02 7.63 7.65
N LEU A 251 22.75 6.35 7.81
CA LEU A 251 22.84 5.65 9.10
C LEU A 251 24.30 5.32 9.41
N SER A 252 24.63 5.00 10.66
CA SER A 252 26.01 4.67 11.05
C SER A 252 26.34 3.20 10.82
N ARG A 253 25.34 2.38 10.49
CA ARG A 253 25.48 0.97 10.15
C ARG A 253 25.04 0.70 8.70
N PRO A 254 25.56 -0.36 8.05
CA PRO A 254 25.22 -0.67 6.67
C PRO A 254 23.72 -0.84 6.45
N VAL A 255 23.23 -0.42 5.29
CA VAL A 255 21.83 -0.50 4.88
C VAL A 255 21.69 -1.28 3.58
N VAL A 256 21.02 -2.42 3.65
CA VAL A 256 20.57 -3.20 2.49
C VAL A 256 19.14 -2.81 2.17
N SER A 257 18.86 -2.50 0.91
CA SER A 257 17.52 -2.24 0.43
C SER A 257 17.04 -3.38 -0.44
N VAL A 258 15.89 -3.96 -0.09
CA VAL A 258 15.19 -4.94 -0.90
C VAL A 258 13.96 -4.26 -1.49
N GLY A 259 13.85 -4.20 -2.81
CA GLY A 259 12.70 -3.59 -3.46
C GLY A 259 12.39 -4.19 -4.82
N ALA A 260 11.45 -3.60 -5.53
CA ALA A 260 11.04 -4.04 -6.85
C ALA A 260 10.68 -2.84 -7.72
N LEU A 261 10.73 -3.01 -9.04
CA LEU A 261 10.25 -1.98 -9.97
C LEU A 261 8.72 -1.93 -10.04
N ALA A 262 8.05 -3.08 -9.95
CA ALA A 262 6.59 -3.16 -10.02
C ALA A 262 5.92 -3.00 -8.65
N ALA A 263 4.75 -2.37 -8.66
CA ALA A 263 3.82 -2.34 -7.53
C ALA A 263 3.04 -3.67 -7.42
N GLY A 264 2.75 -4.10 -6.19
CA GLY A 264 2.07 -5.36 -5.87
C GLY A 264 3.03 -6.53 -5.65
N GLY A 265 2.47 -7.70 -5.31
CA GLY A 265 3.13 -8.90 -4.75
C GLY A 265 4.27 -9.51 -5.55
N SER A 266 5.41 -8.82 -5.59
CA SER A 266 6.64 -9.27 -6.27
C SER A 266 7.55 -10.12 -5.38
N GLY A 267 7.14 -10.46 -4.15
CA GLY A 267 7.95 -11.25 -3.22
C GLY A 267 9.04 -10.50 -2.47
N LYS A 268 8.95 -9.16 -2.36
CA LYS A 268 9.93 -8.33 -1.63
C LYS A 268 10.10 -8.77 -0.17
N THR A 269 8.99 -8.89 0.55
CA THR A 269 8.97 -9.24 1.98
C THR A 269 9.60 -10.60 2.26
N PRO A 270 9.30 -11.69 1.51
CA PRO A 270 10.06 -12.94 1.63
C PRO A 270 11.56 -12.83 1.37
N VAL A 271 11.99 -12.03 0.38
CA VAL A 271 13.43 -11.84 0.10
C VAL A 271 14.09 -10.99 1.19
N ALA A 272 13.41 -9.98 1.72
CA ALA A 272 13.88 -9.21 2.88
C ALA A 272 14.04 -10.10 4.11
N ALA A 273 13.11 -11.04 4.33
CA ALA A 273 13.22 -12.05 5.37
C ALA A 273 14.44 -12.97 5.16
N LEU A 274 14.64 -13.49 3.95
CA LEU A 274 15.81 -14.31 3.61
C LEU A 274 17.14 -13.57 3.86
N VAL A 275 17.23 -12.31 3.43
CA VAL A 275 18.43 -11.48 3.67
C VAL A 275 18.67 -11.27 5.16
N ALA A 276 17.63 -10.99 5.95
CA ALA A 276 17.76 -10.85 7.39
C ALA A 276 18.16 -12.17 8.08
N GLU A 277 17.62 -13.32 7.66
CA GLU A 277 18.00 -14.65 8.14
C GLU A 277 19.49 -14.93 7.84
N LEU A 278 19.95 -14.71 6.61
CA LEU A 278 21.35 -14.92 6.22
C LEU A 278 22.33 -14.04 7.02
N LEU A 279 21.96 -12.80 7.32
CA LEU A 279 22.79 -11.88 8.12
C LEU A 279 22.82 -12.30 9.59
N ARG A 280 21.67 -12.67 10.16
CA ARG A 280 21.59 -13.19 11.54
C ARG A 280 22.43 -14.46 11.68
N ASP A 281 22.33 -15.37 10.73
CA ASP A 281 23.07 -16.64 10.74
C ASP A 281 24.58 -16.43 10.51
N ALA A 282 24.97 -15.27 9.99
CA ALA A 282 26.37 -14.83 9.93
C ALA A 282 26.84 -14.10 11.21
N GLY A 283 26.00 -14.00 12.25
CA GLY A 283 26.32 -13.39 13.53
C GLY A 283 25.99 -11.89 13.63
N GLU A 284 25.40 -11.30 12.60
CA GLU A 284 24.94 -9.90 12.65
C GLU A 284 23.63 -9.77 13.44
N ARG A 285 23.31 -8.54 13.84
CA ARG A 285 22.02 -8.17 14.47
C ARG A 285 21.21 -7.31 13.50
N PRO A 286 20.51 -7.91 12.53
CA PRO A 286 19.76 -7.16 11.54
C PRO A 286 18.53 -6.47 12.14
N ALA A 287 18.23 -5.29 11.61
CA ALA A 287 16.99 -4.57 11.84
C ALA A 287 16.23 -4.37 10.52
N VAL A 288 15.05 -4.99 10.40
CA VAL A 288 14.17 -4.81 9.25
C VAL A 288 13.35 -3.52 9.44
N LEU A 289 13.47 -2.60 8.47
CA LEU A 289 12.81 -1.30 8.49
C LEU A 289 11.72 -1.26 7.41
N SER A 290 10.45 -1.29 7.82
CA SER A 290 9.29 -1.28 6.93
C SER A 290 8.50 0.04 7.02
N ARG A 291 7.66 0.32 6.00
CA ARG A 291 6.77 1.49 5.97
C ARG A 291 5.60 1.40 6.95
N GLY A 292 5.13 0.17 7.21
CA GLY A 292 3.85 -0.11 7.83
C GLY A 292 2.68 0.33 6.94
N TYR A 293 2.57 -0.27 5.76
CA TYR A 293 1.36 -0.17 4.93
C TYR A 293 0.20 -0.93 5.61
N GLY A 294 -1.06 -0.55 5.36
CA GLY A 294 -2.23 -1.24 5.93
C GLY A 294 -2.52 -1.02 7.43
N ARG A 295 -1.79 -0.12 8.13
CA ARG A 295 -2.03 0.17 9.55
C ARG A 295 -3.37 0.88 9.80
N ARG A 296 -4.13 0.38 10.78
CA ARG A 296 -5.37 1.01 11.29
C ARG A 296 -5.05 2.15 12.26
N LEU A 297 -4.08 1.93 13.15
CA LEU A 297 -3.64 2.93 14.13
C LEU A 297 -2.29 3.52 13.70
N ARG A 298 -2.30 4.81 13.34
CA ARG A 298 -1.09 5.53 12.94
C ARG A 298 -0.45 6.18 14.16
N ALA A 299 0.49 5.49 14.80
CA ALA A 299 1.34 6.10 15.80
C ALA A 299 2.25 7.18 15.18
N SER A 300 2.39 8.31 15.87
CA SER A 300 3.43 9.30 15.57
C SER A 300 4.81 8.71 15.92
N GLY A 301 5.70 8.58 14.94
CA GLY A 301 7.09 8.16 15.15
C GLY A 301 7.43 6.75 14.65
N VAL A 302 8.23 6.02 15.45
CA VAL A 302 8.76 4.69 15.15
C VAL A 302 8.03 3.67 16.03
N VAL A 303 7.49 2.63 15.41
CA VAL A 303 6.91 1.49 16.12
C VAL A 303 7.91 0.35 16.11
N VAL A 304 8.30 -0.14 17.27
CA VAL A 304 9.06 -1.40 17.39
C VAL A 304 8.05 -2.53 17.37
N VAL A 305 7.98 -3.26 16.27
CA VAL A 305 7.06 -4.40 16.11
C VAL A 305 7.62 -5.63 16.80
N ARG A 306 8.93 -5.83 16.66
CA ARG A 306 9.70 -6.89 17.32
C ARG A 306 11.03 -6.33 17.79
N ASP A 307 11.38 -6.60 19.04
CA ASP A 307 12.74 -6.50 19.53
C ASP A 307 13.41 -7.90 19.48
N PRO A 308 14.71 -8.04 19.74
CA PRO A 308 15.38 -9.33 19.62
C PRO A 308 14.68 -10.47 20.39
N ASP A 309 14.08 -10.15 21.54
CA ASP A 309 13.52 -11.11 22.48
C ASP A 309 12.08 -11.51 22.16
N ARG A 310 11.23 -10.55 21.74
CA ARG A 310 9.80 -10.79 21.52
C ARG A 310 9.13 -9.77 20.60
N VAL A 311 7.95 -10.17 20.12
CA VAL A 311 7.01 -9.27 19.45
C VAL A 311 6.39 -8.29 20.46
N ARG A 312 6.33 -7.01 20.11
CA ARG A 312 5.89 -5.89 20.98
C ARG A 312 4.66 -5.13 20.47
N ALA A 313 4.32 -5.27 19.19
CA ALA A 313 3.19 -4.55 18.60
C ALA A 313 2.18 -5.49 17.95
N GLY A 314 0.89 -5.22 18.19
CA GLY A 314 -0.23 -5.89 17.53
C GLY A 314 -0.39 -5.49 16.06
N ILE A 315 -1.26 -6.19 15.35
CA ILE A 315 -1.49 -5.97 13.91
C ILE A 315 -1.98 -4.55 13.58
N ASP A 316 -2.78 -3.94 14.45
CA ASP A 316 -3.37 -2.62 14.20
C ASP A 316 -2.33 -1.49 14.14
N THR A 317 -1.26 -1.62 14.93
CA THR A 317 -0.16 -0.64 15.03
C THR A 317 1.04 -1.00 14.15
N ALA A 318 1.29 -2.29 13.92
CA ALA A 318 2.37 -2.79 13.07
C ALA A 318 2.02 -2.74 11.57
N GLY A 319 0.79 -3.12 11.21
CA GLY A 319 0.42 -3.53 9.86
C GLY A 319 0.64 -5.03 9.68
N ASP A 320 0.09 -5.60 8.62
CA ASP A 320 0.11 -7.04 8.35
C ASP A 320 1.50 -7.56 7.95
N GLU A 321 2.16 -6.95 6.96
CA GLU A 321 3.48 -7.39 6.50
C GLU A 321 4.55 -7.30 7.61
N PRO A 322 4.67 -6.19 8.39
CA PRO A 322 5.64 -6.13 9.47
C PRO A 322 5.32 -7.08 10.62
N ARG A 323 4.03 -7.34 10.89
CA ARG A 323 3.61 -8.29 11.92
C ARG A 323 3.92 -9.73 11.53
N MET A 324 3.74 -10.08 10.26
CA MET A 324 4.17 -11.35 9.67
C MET A 324 5.68 -11.53 9.77
N LEU A 325 6.46 -10.52 9.36
CA LEU A 325 7.92 -10.56 9.49
C LEU A 325 8.37 -10.76 10.95
N ALA A 326 7.67 -10.12 11.88
CA ALA A 326 7.94 -10.25 13.30
C ALA A 326 7.64 -11.66 13.85
N GLU A 327 6.61 -12.36 13.38
CA GLU A 327 6.40 -13.77 13.76
C GLU A 327 7.47 -14.69 13.17
N ARG A 328 7.93 -14.39 11.95
CA ARG A 328 8.85 -15.27 11.24
C ARG A 328 10.30 -15.12 11.70
N LEU A 329 10.75 -13.89 11.97
CA LEU A 329 12.16 -13.58 12.09
C LEU A 329 12.64 -13.57 13.54
N ASP A 330 12.88 -14.77 14.08
CA ASP A 330 13.42 -14.87 15.43
C ASP A 330 14.83 -14.28 15.59
N GLY A 331 15.06 -13.56 16.68
CA GLY A 331 16.29 -12.81 16.95
C GLY A 331 16.50 -11.53 16.12
N VAL A 332 15.61 -11.21 15.17
CA VAL A 332 15.72 -10.02 14.31
C VAL A 332 14.80 -8.89 14.80
N SER A 333 15.29 -7.66 14.80
CA SER A 333 14.45 -6.50 15.13
C SER A 333 13.59 -6.10 13.93
N VAL A 334 12.31 -5.78 14.15
CA VAL A 334 11.40 -5.29 13.09
C VAL A 334 10.80 -3.96 13.53
N LEU A 335 11.04 -2.92 12.74
CA LEU A 335 10.59 -1.56 13.03
C LEU A 335 9.77 -0.99 11.87
N VAL A 336 8.79 -0.18 12.22
CA VAL A 336 7.87 0.45 11.28
C VAL A 336 7.93 1.96 11.41
N SER A 337 8.25 2.64 10.31
CA SER A 337 8.13 4.11 10.22
C SER A 337 8.06 4.58 8.77
N ARG A 338 7.42 5.74 8.54
CA ARG A 338 7.51 6.43 7.23
C ARG A 338 8.91 6.98 7.01
N ASP A 339 9.56 7.47 8.06
CA ASP A 339 10.94 7.93 8.06
C ASP A 339 11.85 6.76 8.48
N ARG A 340 12.41 6.03 7.51
CA ARG A 340 13.26 4.86 7.79
C ARG A 340 14.56 5.25 8.47
N TYR A 341 15.04 6.47 8.28
CA TYR A 341 16.21 6.94 9.01
C TYR A 341 15.94 6.99 10.51
N ARG A 342 14.79 7.52 10.95
CA ARG A 342 14.44 7.55 12.38
C ARG A 342 14.32 6.14 12.95
N ALA A 343 13.75 5.21 12.19
CA ALA A 343 13.67 3.80 12.58
C ALA A 343 15.06 3.17 12.71
N GLY A 344 15.94 3.38 11.74
CA GLY A 344 17.32 2.88 11.79
C GLY A 344 18.11 3.46 12.96
N ARG A 345 18.01 4.76 13.23
CA ARG A 345 18.66 5.40 14.40
C ARG A 345 18.19 4.80 15.71
N MET A 346 16.89 4.52 15.85
CA MET A 346 16.34 3.82 17.01
C MET A 346 16.92 2.41 17.13
N ALA A 347 16.97 1.67 16.02
CA ALA A 347 17.51 0.31 15.99
C ALA A 347 18.99 0.27 16.40
N GLU A 348 19.81 1.21 15.93
CA GLU A 348 21.21 1.34 16.32
C GLU A 348 21.36 1.63 17.82
N THR A 349 20.66 2.66 18.30
CA THR A 349 20.89 3.24 19.64
C THR A 349 20.21 2.47 20.76
N ARG A 350 19.08 1.79 20.48
CA ARG A 350 18.27 1.12 21.52
C ARG A 350 18.17 -0.40 21.36
N LEU A 351 18.36 -0.92 20.16
CA LEU A 351 18.21 -2.36 19.87
C LEU A 351 19.54 -3.01 19.45
N GLY A 352 20.63 -2.24 19.40
CA GLY A 352 21.98 -2.74 19.12
C GLY A 352 22.17 -3.25 17.69
N ALA A 353 21.37 -2.79 16.73
CA ALA A 353 21.44 -3.22 15.34
C ALA A 353 22.82 -2.96 14.73
N THR A 354 23.34 -3.94 13.99
CA THR A 354 24.64 -3.86 13.30
C THR A 354 24.50 -3.69 11.79
N VAL A 355 23.33 -4.02 11.24
CA VAL A 355 22.96 -3.88 9.82
C VAL A 355 21.45 -3.64 9.69
N HIS A 356 21.05 -2.88 8.67
CA HIS A 356 19.65 -2.57 8.39
C HIS A 356 19.19 -3.23 7.09
N VAL A 357 17.95 -3.73 7.07
CA VAL A 357 17.30 -4.28 5.87
C VAL A 357 16.01 -3.49 5.59
N LEU A 358 15.94 -2.75 4.49
CA LEU A 358 14.73 -2.04 4.08
C LEU A 358 13.81 -2.98 3.32
N ASP A 359 12.59 -3.19 3.84
CA ASP A 359 11.52 -3.85 3.09
C ASP A 359 10.77 -2.82 2.23
N ASP A 360 10.67 -3.10 0.92
CA ASP A 360 10.20 -2.18 -0.12
C ASP A 360 11.02 -0.87 -0.20
N GLY A 361 12.35 -0.99 -0.14
CA GLY A 361 13.30 0.12 -0.01
C GLY A 361 13.67 0.85 -1.30
N PHE A 362 13.51 0.24 -2.48
CA PHE A 362 14.15 0.75 -3.70
C PHE A 362 13.76 2.20 -4.05
N GLN A 363 12.48 2.59 -3.91
CA GLN A 363 12.01 3.97 -4.13
C GLN A 363 12.08 4.88 -2.89
N HIS A 364 12.58 4.39 -1.75
CA HIS A 364 12.77 5.16 -0.51
C HIS A 364 14.08 5.96 -0.53
N LEU A 365 14.23 6.84 -1.51
CA LEU A 365 15.46 7.58 -1.82
C LEU A 365 16.04 8.48 -0.71
N PRO A 366 15.25 9.01 0.26
CA PRO A 366 15.81 9.86 1.33
C PRO A 366 16.85 9.20 2.23
N LEU A 367 16.85 7.88 2.33
CA LEU A 367 17.83 7.10 3.09
C LEU A 367 18.87 6.54 2.12
N ALA A 368 20.14 6.85 2.37
CA ALA A 368 21.27 6.24 1.67
C ALA A 368 21.33 4.75 1.98
N ARG A 369 21.75 3.96 1.00
CA ARG A 369 21.93 2.51 1.09
C ARG A 369 23.28 2.16 0.55
N ASP A 370 23.85 1.11 1.13
CA ASP A 370 25.15 0.58 0.74
C ASP A 370 24.98 -0.62 -0.21
N LEU A 371 23.79 -1.21 -0.21
CA LEU A 371 23.40 -2.26 -1.15
C LEU A 371 21.94 -2.11 -1.58
N ASP A 372 21.66 -2.11 -2.89
CA ASP A 372 20.31 -2.15 -3.47
C ASP A 372 20.07 -3.48 -4.22
N LEU A 373 19.14 -4.31 -3.71
CA LEU A 373 18.63 -5.53 -4.33
C LEU A 373 17.27 -5.26 -4.98
N VAL A 374 17.17 -5.48 -6.29
CA VAL A 374 15.92 -5.24 -7.03
C VAL A 374 15.36 -6.54 -7.58
N LEU A 375 14.16 -6.87 -7.10
CA LEU A 375 13.35 -7.97 -7.59
C LEU A 375 12.66 -7.56 -8.89
N LEU A 376 12.75 -8.45 -9.88
CA LEU A 376 12.15 -8.28 -11.19
C LEU A 376 11.46 -9.56 -11.62
N ARG A 377 10.29 -9.43 -12.25
CA ARG A 377 9.67 -10.53 -12.98
C ARG A 377 9.88 -10.26 -14.46
N ALA A 378 10.23 -11.29 -15.23
CA ALA A 378 10.42 -11.14 -16.68
C ALA A 378 9.17 -10.50 -17.36
N GLU A 379 7.97 -10.86 -16.88
CA GLU A 379 6.66 -10.35 -17.31
C GLU A 379 6.47 -8.84 -17.11
N ASP A 380 7.17 -8.23 -16.15
CA ASP A 380 6.97 -6.82 -15.80
C ASP A 380 7.71 -5.86 -16.76
N LEU A 381 8.71 -6.35 -17.51
CA LEU A 381 9.59 -5.51 -18.33
C LEU A 381 8.87 -4.84 -19.52
N GLY A 382 7.75 -5.42 -19.97
CA GLY A 382 6.94 -4.86 -21.05
C GLY A 382 5.80 -3.94 -20.58
N GLN A 383 5.59 -3.80 -19.27
CA GLN A 383 4.45 -3.03 -18.76
C GLN A 383 4.73 -1.53 -18.74
N PRO A 384 3.72 -0.68 -18.96
CA PRO A 384 3.88 0.76 -18.79
C PRO A 384 4.06 1.13 -17.32
N THR A 385 4.65 2.31 -17.09
CA THR A 385 4.68 2.90 -15.75
C THR A 385 3.29 3.31 -15.28
N PHE A 386 3.14 3.49 -13.98
CA PHE A 386 1.94 4.06 -13.37
C PHE A 386 1.55 5.39 -14.05
N PRO A 387 0.26 5.70 -14.24
CA PRO A 387 -0.91 4.90 -13.86
C PRO A 387 -1.36 3.84 -14.88
N ALA A 388 -0.82 3.81 -16.10
CA ALA A 388 -1.27 2.88 -17.14
C ALA A 388 -0.85 1.43 -16.88
N GLY A 389 0.18 1.21 -16.06
CA GLY A 389 0.61 -0.11 -15.64
C GLY A 389 1.16 -0.11 -14.22
N ARG A 390 1.81 -1.21 -13.85
CA ARG A 390 2.23 -1.46 -12.46
C ARG A 390 3.65 -1.02 -12.17
N LEU A 391 4.44 -0.65 -13.17
CA LEU A 391 5.82 -0.20 -12.95
C LEU A 391 5.82 1.15 -12.23
N ARG A 392 6.47 1.21 -11.07
CA ARG A 392 6.69 2.45 -10.33
C ARG A 392 7.72 3.33 -11.04
N GLU A 393 8.60 2.71 -11.83
CA GLU A 393 9.70 3.36 -12.55
C GLU A 393 10.05 2.54 -13.80
N ARG A 394 10.75 3.16 -14.76
CA ARG A 394 11.11 2.49 -16.02
C ARG A 394 12.01 1.28 -15.78
N PRO A 395 11.92 0.21 -16.59
CA PRO A 395 12.79 -0.97 -16.51
C PRO A 395 14.29 -0.62 -16.46
N ALA A 396 14.72 0.36 -17.26
CA ALA A 396 16.10 0.85 -17.27
C ALA A 396 16.62 1.38 -15.91
N THR A 397 15.75 1.63 -14.94
CA THR A 397 16.13 2.01 -13.56
C THR A 397 16.77 0.84 -12.81
N ALA A 398 16.47 -0.40 -13.19
CA ALA A 398 17.05 -1.60 -12.60
C ALA A 398 18.58 -1.61 -12.61
N ARG A 399 19.22 -0.98 -13.62
CA ARG A 399 20.69 -0.89 -13.72
C ARG A 399 21.36 -0.15 -12.56
N MET A 400 20.59 0.59 -11.76
CA MET A 400 21.10 1.26 -10.57
C MET A 400 21.21 0.33 -9.36
N ALA A 401 20.68 -0.89 -9.44
CA ALA A 401 20.80 -1.88 -8.40
C ALA A 401 22.21 -2.51 -8.38
N ASP A 402 22.67 -2.89 -7.20
CA ASP A 402 23.91 -3.66 -7.03
C ASP A 402 23.74 -5.11 -7.50
N ALA A 403 22.53 -5.66 -7.33
CA ALA A 403 22.15 -6.94 -7.91
C ALA A 403 20.67 -7.01 -8.26
N LEU A 404 20.37 -7.76 -9.33
CA LEU A 404 19.02 -8.14 -9.70
C LEU A 404 18.68 -9.52 -9.13
N VAL A 405 17.47 -9.66 -8.60
CA VAL A 405 16.90 -10.95 -8.19
C VAL A 405 15.73 -11.24 -9.12
N VAL A 406 15.96 -12.10 -10.12
CA VAL A 406 15.04 -12.29 -11.24
C VAL A 406 14.14 -13.49 -11.00
N ASP A 407 12.84 -13.27 -11.03
CA ASP A 407 11.81 -14.30 -11.03
C ASP A 407 11.61 -14.78 -12.48
N ALA A 408 12.17 -15.95 -12.80
CA ALA A 408 12.21 -16.56 -14.13
C ALA A 408 12.17 -18.10 -14.04
N ALA A 409 11.96 -18.75 -15.18
CA ALA A 409 11.85 -20.22 -15.26
C ALA A 409 13.18 -20.93 -14.92
N ASP A 410 14.30 -20.38 -15.33
CA ASP A 410 15.63 -20.96 -15.16
C ASP A 410 16.73 -19.87 -15.18
N MET A 411 17.99 -20.32 -15.04
CA MET A 411 19.16 -19.46 -15.04
C MET A 411 19.38 -18.75 -16.37
N ASP A 412 19.03 -19.38 -17.50
CA ASP A 412 19.23 -18.79 -18.83
C ASP A 412 18.22 -17.67 -19.09
N ALA A 413 16.97 -17.86 -18.70
CA ALA A 413 15.94 -16.83 -18.74
C ALA A 413 16.26 -15.66 -17.80
N ALA A 414 16.76 -15.94 -16.59
CA ALA A 414 17.23 -14.90 -15.68
C ALA A 414 18.42 -14.12 -16.25
N ARG A 415 19.38 -14.82 -16.87
CA ARG A 415 20.52 -14.22 -17.56
C ARG A 415 20.07 -13.31 -18.70
N ALA A 416 19.16 -13.76 -19.55
CA ALA A 416 18.64 -12.97 -20.66
C ALA A 416 17.99 -11.65 -20.20
N VAL A 417 17.26 -11.68 -19.08
CA VAL A 417 16.70 -10.47 -18.45
C VAL A 417 17.81 -9.55 -17.93
N ALA A 418 18.81 -10.10 -17.25
CA ALA A 418 19.92 -9.33 -16.71
C ALA A 418 20.75 -8.66 -17.82
N ASP A 419 21.07 -9.41 -18.88
CA ASP A 419 21.81 -8.94 -20.05
C ASP A 419 21.04 -7.81 -20.76
N ARG A 420 19.72 -7.98 -20.95
CA ARG A 420 18.86 -6.92 -21.51
C ARG A 420 18.88 -5.63 -20.70
N LEU A 421 19.00 -5.73 -19.37
CA LEU A 421 19.03 -4.58 -18.46
C LEU A 421 20.44 -4.06 -18.16
N GLY A 422 21.48 -4.71 -18.69
CA GLY A 422 22.88 -4.37 -18.46
C GLY A 422 23.34 -4.59 -17.01
N ALA A 423 22.74 -5.54 -16.29
CA ALA A 423 23.09 -5.81 -14.90
C ALA A 423 24.29 -6.73 -14.78
N ARG A 424 25.32 -6.29 -14.02
CA ARG A 424 26.55 -7.04 -13.80
C ARG A 424 26.40 -8.20 -12.82
N THR A 425 25.55 -8.01 -11.81
CA THR A 425 25.26 -9.02 -10.78
C THR A 425 23.79 -9.37 -10.82
N TRP A 426 23.49 -10.66 -10.89
CA TRP A 426 22.13 -11.14 -10.87
C TRP A 426 22.06 -12.54 -10.28
N PHE A 427 20.88 -12.89 -9.79
CA PHE A 427 20.55 -14.19 -9.21
C PHE A 427 19.13 -14.60 -9.62
N LEU A 428 18.87 -15.90 -9.57
CA LEU A 428 17.56 -16.47 -9.87
C LEU A 428 16.73 -16.63 -8.59
N LEU A 429 15.49 -16.16 -8.62
CA LEU A 429 14.54 -16.34 -7.52
C LEU A 429 13.77 -17.64 -7.71
N ARG A 430 13.83 -18.53 -6.71
CA ARG A 430 12.97 -19.69 -6.59
C ARG A 430 11.95 -19.47 -5.49
N ARG A 431 10.74 -19.97 -5.71
CA ARG A 431 9.62 -19.90 -4.77
C ARG A 431 9.15 -21.31 -4.45
N SER A 432 8.92 -21.58 -3.18
CA SER A 432 8.37 -22.84 -2.72
C SER A 432 7.47 -22.61 -1.51
N LEU A 433 6.61 -23.58 -1.21
CA LEU A 433 5.89 -23.57 0.05
C LEU A 433 6.76 -24.16 1.16
N GLY A 434 6.79 -23.48 2.31
CA GLY A 434 7.42 -23.98 3.51
C GLY A 434 6.53 -24.98 4.26
N ALA A 435 7.05 -25.49 5.37
CA ALA A 435 6.27 -26.30 6.30
C ALA A 435 5.05 -25.51 6.81
N LEU A 436 3.91 -26.18 6.90
CA LEU A 436 2.66 -25.58 7.37
C LEU A 436 2.79 -25.10 8.82
N CYS A 437 2.30 -23.90 9.12
CA CYS A 437 2.30 -23.34 10.47
C CYS A 437 0.86 -23.27 10.99
N PRO A 438 0.51 -23.95 12.10
CA PRO A 438 -0.83 -23.83 12.68
C PRO A 438 -1.20 -22.38 12.98
N VAL A 439 -2.45 -21.99 12.66
CA VAL A 439 -2.95 -20.66 13.02
C VAL A 439 -3.36 -20.70 14.49
N ALA A 440 -2.47 -20.26 15.37
CA ALA A 440 -2.69 -20.20 16.81
C ALA A 440 -3.14 -18.81 17.28
N SER A 441 -3.91 -18.74 18.37
CA SER A 441 -4.22 -17.46 19.03
C SER A 441 -2.93 -16.79 19.52
N PRO A 442 -2.78 -15.45 19.40
CA PRO A 442 -1.73 -14.76 20.12
C PRO A 442 -1.92 -15.04 21.62
N ARG A 443 -0.91 -15.62 22.27
CA ARG A 443 -0.95 -15.87 23.72
C ARG A 443 -1.31 -14.56 24.43
N ALA A 444 -2.41 -14.56 25.18
CA ALA A 444 -2.70 -13.49 26.13
C ALA A 444 -1.53 -13.42 27.12
N GLY A 445 -0.75 -12.35 27.09
CA GLY A 445 0.51 -12.31 27.81
C GLY A 445 1.25 -10.98 27.74
N ASP A 446 0.55 -9.86 27.86
CA ASP A 446 1.14 -8.65 28.43
C ASP A 446 0.65 -8.49 29.87
N GLY A 447 1.53 -8.81 30.82
CA GLY A 447 1.51 -8.29 32.19
C GLY A 447 0.62 -9.01 33.20
N THR A 448 1.11 -10.09 33.80
CA THR A 448 1.28 -10.22 35.26
C THR A 448 1.95 -11.56 35.59
N ALA A 449 2.90 -11.51 36.52
CA ALA A 449 3.61 -12.67 37.00
C ALA A 449 2.66 -13.66 37.69
N ALA A 450 2.66 -14.91 37.24
CA ALA A 450 2.46 -16.07 38.09
C ALA A 450 3.15 -17.26 37.43
N ALA A 451 4.30 -17.62 37.98
CA ALA A 451 4.92 -18.90 37.74
C ALA A 451 3.94 -20.02 38.11
N THR A 452 3.71 -20.95 37.20
CA THR A 452 3.47 -22.34 37.57
C THR A 452 4.26 -23.24 36.64
N ASN A 453 5.20 -23.95 37.26
CA ASN A 453 5.99 -25.01 36.66
C ASN A 453 5.08 -26.12 36.14
N ALA A 454 5.23 -26.49 34.87
CA ALA A 454 5.02 -27.85 34.40
C ALA A 454 6.03 -28.13 33.28
N GLY A 455 6.94 -29.07 33.56
CA GLY A 455 8.21 -29.22 32.86
C GLY A 455 8.12 -29.46 31.36
N ARG A 456 9.04 -28.84 30.62
CA ARG A 456 9.50 -29.37 29.34
C ARG A 456 10.94 -29.81 29.48
N GLY A 457 11.12 -31.12 29.39
CA GLY A 457 12.41 -31.75 29.27
C GLY A 457 13.17 -31.24 28.04
N LYS A 458 14.48 -31.21 28.21
CA LYS A 458 15.48 -30.97 27.17
C LYS A 458 15.25 -31.89 25.97
N SER A 459 15.19 -31.31 24.77
CA SER A 459 15.68 -31.94 23.53
C SER A 459 16.48 -30.83 22.82
N SER A 460 17.81 -30.80 22.96
CA SER A 460 18.82 -31.50 22.15
C SER A 460 18.62 -31.31 20.64
N GLY A 461 19.28 -30.28 20.10
CA GLY A 461 19.89 -30.23 18.76
C GLY A 461 18.96 -30.17 17.53
N PRO A 462 19.23 -29.28 16.56
CA PRO A 462 18.59 -29.34 15.25
C PRO A 462 19.25 -30.48 14.46
N SER A 463 18.56 -31.61 14.34
CA SER A 463 18.89 -32.59 13.30
C SER A 463 18.30 -32.08 11.99
N GLU A 464 19.17 -31.88 11.01
CA GLU A 464 18.84 -31.82 9.59
C GLU A 464 17.87 -32.96 9.25
N ALA A 465 16.65 -32.61 8.86
CA ALA A 465 15.70 -33.53 8.26
C ALA A 465 14.99 -32.77 7.14
N ALA A 466 15.05 -33.35 5.95
CA ALA A 466 14.56 -32.83 4.69
C ALA A 466 13.17 -32.17 4.80
N GLY A 467 13.00 -31.05 4.10
CA GLY A 467 11.77 -30.25 4.04
C GLY A 467 10.58 -31.01 3.46
N GLY A 468 9.94 -31.84 4.28
CA GLY A 468 8.65 -32.43 3.99
C GLY A 468 7.53 -31.44 4.31
N ILE A 469 6.79 -31.03 3.28
CA ILE A 469 5.45 -30.46 3.46
C ILE A 469 4.63 -31.53 4.18
N VAL A 470 4.01 -31.20 5.32
CA VAL A 470 3.02 -32.08 5.94
C VAL A 470 1.87 -32.23 4.94
N GLN A 471 1.83 -33.36 4.22
CA GLN A 471 0.72 -33.68 3.33
C GLN A 471 -0.52 -33.86 4.20
N ALA A 472 -1.53 -33.01 4.00
CA ALA A 472 -2.84 -33.25 4.56
C ALA A 472 -3.40 -34.52 3.90
N ALA A 473 -3.83 -35.49 4.70
CA ALA A 473 -4.57 -36.64 4.20
C ALA A 473 -6.00 -36.18 3.86
N GLY A 474 -6.22 -35.73 2.63
CA GLY A 474 -7.54 -35.36 2.10
C GLY A 474 -7.65 -33.93 1.56
N PRO A 475 -8.84 -33.54 1.11
CA PRO A 475 -9.08 -32.25 0.49
C PRO A 475 -8.83 -31.09 1.45
N VAL A 476 -8.30 -29.99 0.90
CA VAL A 476 -8.05 -28.74 1.63
C VAL A 476 -8.84 -27.58 1.03
N LEU A 477 -9.25 -26.63 1.87
CA LEU A 477 -9.83 -25.37 1.45
C LEU A 477 -8.75 -24.29 1.45
N ALA A 478 -8.48 -23.67 0.30
CA ALA A 478 -7.60 -22.51 0.22
C ALA A 478 -8.37 -21.22 0.58
N VAL A 479 -7.81 -20.40 1.47
CA VAL A 479 -8.37 -19.09 1.87
C VAL A 479 -7.32 -18.01 1.65
N ALA A 480 -7.63 -17.00 0.84
CA ALA A 480 -6.64 -15.99 0.45
C ALA A 480 -7.23 -14.58 0.31
N GLY A 481 -6.72 -13.63 1.08
CA GLY A 481 -7.00 -12.19 1.02
C GLY A 481 -5.80 -11.39 0.52
N ILE A 482 -5.29 -11.78 -0.66
CA ILE A 482 -4.12 -11.22 -1.34
C ILE A 482 -4.47 -10.79 -2.78
N ALA A 483 -3.63 -9.97 -3.40
CA ALA A 483 -3.86 -9.44 -4.75
C ALA A 483 -4.04 -10.49 -5.88
N ALA A 484 -3.56 -11.72 -5.69
CA ALA A 484 -3.63 -12.80 -6.69
C ALA A 484 -3.91 -14.16 -6.00
N PRO A 485 -5.15 -14.43 -5.57
CA PRO A 485 -5.49 -15.61 -4.79
C PRO A 485 -5.34 -16.93 -5.57
N GLU A 486 -5.56 -16.89 -6.89
CA GLU A 486 -5.36 -18.05 -7.77
C GLU A 486 -3.92 -18.58 -7.72
N ARG A 487 -2.91 -17.68 -7.64
CA ARG A 487 -1.51 -18.10 -7.52
C ARG A 487 -1.23 -18.88 -6.24
N PHE A 488 -1.96 -18.59 -5.17
CA PHE A 488 -1.84 -19.34 -3.92
C PHE A 488 -2.46 -20.74 -4.07
N ARG A 489 -3.63 -20.84 -4.69
CA ARG A 489 -4.24 -22.14 -5.03
C ARG A 489 -3.31 -22.99 -5.89
N ASP A 490 -2.76 -22.40 -6.94
CA ASP A 490 -1.87 -23.11 -7.88
C ASP A 490 -0.56 -23.54 -7.19
N ALA A 491 -0.04 -22.73 -6.27
CA ALA A 491 1.13 -23.10 -5.46
C ALA A 491 0.83 -24.26 -4.50
N LEU A 492 -0.36 -24.31 -3.90
CA LEU A 492 -0.80 -25.44 -3.08
C LEU A 492 -0.95 -26.71 -3.90
N ALA A 493 -1.56 -26.62 -5.09
CA ALA A 493 -1.70 -27.76 -6.00
C ALA A 493 -0.33 -28.28 -6.48
N ALA A 494 0.59 -27.38 -6.85
CA ALA A 494 1.96 -27.74 -7.24
C ALA A 494 2.76 -28.37 -6.09
N ALA A 495 2.42 -28.04 -4.84
CA ALA A 495 2.97 -28.66 -3.63
C ALA A 495 2.33 -30.02 -3.28
N GLY A 496 1.37 -30.49 -4.08
CA GLY A 496 0.73 -31.79 -3.93
C GLY A 496 -0.50 -31.81 -3.02
N PHE A 497 -1.08 -30.66 -2.68
CA PHE A 497 -2.35 -30.60 -1.95
C PHE A 497 -3.54 -30.78 -2.89
N GLU A 498 -4.53 -31.56 -2.46
CA GLU A 498 -5.83 -31.65 -3.13
C GLU A 498 -6.69 -30.44 -2.76
N VAL A 499 -6.61 -29.36 -3.54
CA VAL A 499 -7.35 -28.13 -3.24
C VAL A 499 -8.79 -28.23 -3.75
N ALA A 500 -9.73 -28.54 -2.84
CA ALA A 500 -11.13 -28.73 -3.17
C ALA A 500 -11.89 -27.43 -3.44
N GLY A 501 -11.41 -26.30 -2.90
CA GLY A 501 -12.02 -25.00 -3.13
C GLY A 501 -11.09 -23.83 -2.81
N LEU A 502 -11.42 -22.65 -3.36
CA LEU A 502 -10.74 -21.38 -3.07
C LEU A 502 -11.76 -20.35 -2.60
N LEU A 503 -11.63 -19.89 -1.35
CA LEU A 503 -12.37 -18.76 -0.82
C LEU A 503 -11.48 -17.50 -0.87
N ALA A 504 -11.69 -16.71 -1.92
CA ALA A 504 -10.95 -15.47 -2.15
C ALA A 504 -11.60 -14.26 -1.46
N PHE A 505 -10.75 -13.43 -0.86
CA PHE A 505 -11.11 -12.13 -0.27
C PHE A 505 -10.29 -11.01 -0.94
N ALA A 506 -10.71 -9.76 -0.72
CA ALA A 506 -9.96 -8.60 -1.21
C ALA A 506 -8.55 -8.52 -0.57
N ASP A 507 -7.59 -7.91 -1.27
CA ASP A 507 -6.27 -7.67 -0.67
C ASP A 507 -6.40 -6.81 0.59
N HIS A 508 -5.70 -7.20 1.66
CA HIS A 508 -5.84 -6.58 2.99
C HIS A 508 -7.25 -6.69 3.62
N HIS A 509 -8.09 -7.65 3.21
CA HIS A 509 -9.39 -7.96 3.84
C HIS A 509 -9.37 -7.97 5.39
N PRO A 510 -10.22 -7.15 6.05
CA PRO A 510 -10.39 -7.20 7.50
C PRO A 510 -11.33 -8.35 7.89
N PHE A 511 -10.79 -9.51 8.27
CA PHE A 511 -11.61 -10.65 8.69
C PHE A 511 -12.55 -10.29 9.86
N THR A 512 -13.74 -10.88 9.85
CA THR A 512 -14.80 -10.73 10.84
C THR A 512 -15.25 -12.10 11.39
N PRO A 513 -15.99 -12.16 12.51
CA PRO A 513 -16.58 -13.42 12.98
C PRO A 513 -17.53 -14.07 11.96
N ALA A 514 -18.18 -13.26 11.10
CA ALA A 514 -19.01 -13.77 10.02
C ALA A 514 -18.17 -14.45 8.94
N ASP A 515 -16.98 -13.93 8.64
CA ASP A 515 -16.04 -14.56 7.70
C ASP A 515 -15.53 -15.90 8.23
N VAL A 516 -15.24 -16.00 9.53
CA VAL A 516 -14.83 -17.27 10.15
C VAL A 516 -15.93 -18.34 10.02
N ARG A 517 -17.19 -17.97 10.28
CA ARG A 517 -18.33 -18.87 10.04
C ARG A 517 -18.48 -19.25 8.57
N ARG A 518 -18.22 -18.31 7.65
CA ARG A 518 -18.23 -18.58 6.21
C ARG A 518 -17.11 -19.55 5.81
N ILE A 519 -15.91 -19.39 6.36
CA ILE A 519 -14.79 -20.32 6.14
C ILE A 519 -15.17 -21.72 6.65
N ALA A 520 -15.72 -21.82 7.86
CA ALA A 520 -16.17 -23.10 8.43
C ALA A 520 -17.23 -23.79 7.55
N ALA A 521 -18.25 -23.05 7.11
CA ALA A 521 -19.30 -23.57 6.23
C ALA A 521 -18.75 -24.03 4.87
N GLN A 522 -17.81 -23.29 4.29
CA GLN A 522 -17.17 -23.65 3.03
C GLN A 522 -16.24 -24.86 3.18
N ALA A 523 -15.52 -24.96 4.29
CA ALA A 523 -14.68 -26.12 4.58
C ALA A 523 -15.54 -27.39 4.69
N ALA A 524 -16.64 -27.32 5.44
CA ALA A 524 -17.60 -28.43 5.54
C ALA A 524 -18.23 -28.79 4.18
N ALA A 525 -18.66 -27.80 3.39
CA ALA A 525 -19.27 -28.03 2.08
C ALA A 525 -18.34 -28.73 1.08
N HIS A 526 -17.03 -28.50 1.18
CA HIS A 526 -16.02 -29.14 0.33
C HIS A 526 -15.38 -30.38 0.98
N GLY A 527 -15.89 -30.83 2.14
CA GLY A 527 -15.32 -31.96 2.89
C GLY A 527 -13.88 -31.72 3.34
N ALA A 528 -13.43 -30.47 3.41
CA ALA A 528 -12.04 -30.11 3.65
C ALA A 528 -11.66 -30.30 5.13
N GLY A 529 -10.75 -31.23 5.40
CA GLY A 529 -10.24 -31.50 6.75
C GLY A 529 -9.26 -30.45 7.26
N LEU A 530 -8.75 -29.59 6.36
CA LEU A 530 -7.79 -28.54 6.67
C LEU A 530 -8.05 -27.29 5.82
N VAL A 531 -8.03 -26.14 6.47
CA VAL A 531 -8.03 -24.83 5.82
C VAL A 531 -6.60 -24.32 5.70
N LEU A 532 -6.16 -24.05 4.48
CA LEU A 532 -4.85 -23.48 4.19
C LEU A 532 -4.99 -22.00 3.82
N THR A 533 -4.21 -21.15 4.48
CA THR A 533 -4.24 -19.70 4.26
C THR A 533 -2.84 -19.12 4.09
N THR A 534 -2.72 -17.88 3.64
CA THR A 534 -1.41 -17.23 3.52
C THR A 534 -0.87 -16.79 4.89
N GLU A 535 0.44 -16.63 5.06
CA GLU A 535 1.01 -16.07 6.32
C GLU A 535 0.40 -14.69 6.65
N LYS A 536 0.15 -13.85 5.63
CA LYS A 536 -0.46 -12.52 5.78
C LYS A 536 -1.90 -12.60 6.30
N ASP A 537 -2.67 -13.58 5.82
CA ASP A 537 -4.05 -13.82 6.27
C ASP A 537 -4.10 -14.50 7.64
N ALA A 538 -3.18 -15.41 7.92
CA ALA A 538 -3.08 -16.12 9.19
C ALA A 538 -2.94 -15.15 10.37
N VAL A 539 -2.10 -14.11 10.26
CA VAL A 539 -1.94 -13.09 11.31
C VAL A 539 -3.26 -12.34 11.57
N ARG A 540 -4.11 -12.17 10.55
CA ARG A 540 -5.43 -11.51 10.67
C ARG A 540 -6.53 -12.45 11.17
N LEU A 541 -6.40 -13.75 10.90
CA LEU A 541 -7.32 -14.79 11.38
C LEU A 541 -7.01 -15.22 12.81
N ALA A 542 -5.75 -15.20 13.23
CA ALA A 542 -5.29 -15.62 14.56
C ALA A 542 -6.09 -15.05 15.75
N PRO A 543 -6.54 -13.78 15.76
CA PRO A 543 -7.38 -13.24 16.83
C PRO A 543 -8.74 -13.93 17.00
N PHE A 544 -9.21 -14.66 15.99
CA PHE A 544 -10.49 -15.37 16.03
C PHE A 544 -10.35 -16.86 16.40
N ALA A 545 -9.13 -17.34 16.66
CA ALA A 545 -8.90 -18.70 17.14
C ALA A 545 -9.31 -18.84 18.63
N PRO A 546 -9.75 -20.02 19.09
CA PRO A 546 -9.81 -21.29 18.35
C PRO A 546 -10.93 -21.32 17.30
N PHE A 547 -10.71 -22.07 16.23
CA PHE A 547 -11.69 -22.28 15.16
C PHE A 547 -12.36 -23.65 15.30
N ASP A 548 -13.58 -23.78 14.76
CA ASP A 548 -14.27 -25.07 14.63
C ASP A 548 -13.73 -25.93 13.47
N PHE A 549 -12.60 -25.53 12.87
CA PHE A 549 -11.92 -26.22 11.77
C PHE A 549 -10.40 -26.14 11.98
N ALA A 550 -9.67 -27.13 11.46
CA ALA A 550 -8.21 -27.06 11.45
C ALA A 550 -7.74 -25.99 10.45
N ALA A 551 -6.85 -25.09 10.87
CA ALA A 551 -6.32 -24.03 10.03
C ALA A 551 -4.78 -23.96 10.12
N ALA A 552 -4.12 -23.85 8.98
CA ALA A 552 -2.68 -23.63 8.89
C ALA A 552 -2.33 -22.57 7.84
N ALA A 553 -1.32 -21.76 8.15
CA ALA A 553 -0.65 -20.92 7.18
C ALA A 553 0.28 -21.78 6.32
N ALA A 554 0.31 -21.53 5.01
CA ALA A 554 1.30 -22.10 4.09
C ALA A 554 2.34 -21.01 3.75
N PRO A 555 3.53 -21.04 4.37
CA PRO A 555 4.54 -20.01 4.20
C PRO A 555 5.09 -19.96 2.78
N LEU A 556 5.26 -18.76 2.24
CA LEU A 556 6.01 -18.59 0.99
C LEU A 556 7.50 -18.52 1.33
N ARG A 557 8.23 -19.57 0.99
CA ARG A 557 9.69 -19.61 1.07
C ARG A 557 10.27 -19.17 -0.27
N VAL A 558 11.40 -18.50 -0.18
CA VAL A 558 12.17 -18.05 -1.34
C VAL A 558 13.60 -18.51 -1.17
N ALA A 559 14.19 -18.92 -2.28
CA ALA A 559 15.62 -19.17 -2.38
C ALA A 559 16.18 -18.31 -3.52
N VAL A 560 17.44 -17.91 -3.37
CA VAL A 560 18.16 -17.14 -4.38
C VAL A 560 19.32 -18.00 -4.86
N GLU A 561 19.32 -18.35 -6.13
CA GLU A 561 20.27 -19.28 -6.73
C GLU A 561 21.34 -18.54 -7.57
N PRO A 562 22.62 -18.98 -7.50
CA PRO A 562 23.16 -20.00 -6.60
C PRO A 562 23.30 -19.50 -5.15
N ALA A 563 22.85 -20.30 -4.18
CA ALA A 563 22.72 -19.87 -2.78
C ALA A 563 24.05 -19.47 -2.14
N ASP A 564 25.10 -20.28 -2.29
CA ASP A 564 26.42 -20.01 -1.70
C ASP A 564 27.04 -18.74 -2.29
N ARG A 565 26.89 -18.55 -3.60
CA ARG A 565 27.37 -17.34 -4.29
C ARG A 565 26.63 -16.10 -3.80
N PHE A 566 25.30 -16.18 -3.65
CA PHE A 566 24.51 -15.07 -3.15
C PHE A 566 24.90 -14.71 -1.71
N ARG A 567 25.04 -15.71 -0.84
CA ARG A 567 25.46 -15.52 0.55
C ARG A 567 26.85 -14.89 0.64
N ALA A 568 27.84 -15.43 -0.07
CA ALA A 568 29.20 -14.90 -0.07
C ALA A 568 29.23 -13.45 -0.55
N TRP A 569 28.57 -13.16 -1.68
CA TRP A 569 28.49 -11.82 -2.25
C TRP A 569 27.80 -10.82 -1.30
N LEU A 570 26.70 -11.22 -0.65
CA LEU A 570 26.00 -10.37 0.32
C LEU A 570 26.90 -10.02 1.50
N LEU A 571 27.56 -11.02 2.10
CA LEU A 571 28.40 -10.81 3.29
C LEU A 571 29.65 -9.98 2.98
N GLU A 572 30.29 -10.19 1.83
CA GLU A 572 31.43 -9.39 1.38
C GLU A 572 31.07 -7.91 1.23
N ARG A 573 29.91 -7.62 0.61
CA ARG A 573 29.43 -6.25 0.45
C ARG A 573 29.10 -5.57 1.78
N ILE A 574 28.55 -6.32 2.73
CA ILE A 574 28.24 -5.78 4.06
C ILE A 574 29.51 -5.53 4.87
N ALA A 575 30.49 -6.43 4.81
CA ALA A 575 31.78 -6.24 5.45
C ALA A 575 32.51 -5.00 4.90
N ALA A 576 32.49 -4.80 3.58
CA ALA A 576 33.06 -3.60 2.95
C ALA A 576 32.36 -2.32 3.42
N ALA A 577 31.03 -2.30 3.42
CA ALA A 577 30.25 -1.15 3.88
C ALA A 577 30.44 -0.84 5.38
N ALA A 578 30.71 -1.87 6.20
CA ALA A 578 31.01 -1.69 7.62
C ALA A 578 32.43 -1.16 7.86
N GLY A 579 33.37 -1.41 6.94
CA GLY A 579 34.76 -0.96 6.99
C GLY A 579 34.95 0.51 6.62
N ASP A 580 34.20 1.02 5.64
CA ASP A 580 34.27 2.42 5.16
C ASP A 580 33.76 3.47 6.18
N GLY A 581 33.25 3.02 7.34
CA GLY A 581 32.73 3.86 8.41
C GLY A 581 33.60 3.93 9.67
N ARG A 582 34.83 3.41 9.64
CA ARG A 582 35.81 3.52 10.74
C ARG A 582 36.86 4.58 10.51
#